data_AF-A0A9E3JX70-F1
#
_entry.id   AF-A0A9E3JX70-F1
#
_cell.length_a   1.000
_cell.length_b   1.000
_cell.length_c   1.000
_cell.angle_alpha   90.00
_cell.angle_beta   90.00
_cell.angle_gamma   90.00
#
_symmetry.space_group_name_H-M   'P 1'
#
loop_
_entity.id
_entity.type
_entity.pdbx_description
1 polymer ?
#
loop_
_entity_poly.entity_id
_entity_poly.type
_entity_poly.pdbx_seq_one_letter_code
_entity_poly.pdbx_strand_id
1 'polypeptide(L)'
;MTLPVPETMSPPQQQAHPSRRGHDESDDCLVLSELNPRMVIDHIDDEGEPLHVQTFGSVREICPKCQSGHLKLVLRQSAVRMAHLFCSDCASCFDAHYPNGTPALTI
;
A
#
# COMPACT_ATOMS: atom_id res chain seq x y z
N MET A 1 8.28 -7.65 74.02
CA MET A 1 8.98 -8.24 72.86
C MET A 1 8.14 -7.94 71.64
N THR A 2 8.66 -7.11 70.75
CA THR A 2 7.92 -6.40 69.70
C THR A 2 8.07 -7.14 68.36
N LEU A 3 6.96 -7.42 67.68
CA LEU A 3 6.89 -7.77 66.25
C LEU A 3 6.34 -6.53 65.51
N PRO A 4 6.59 -6.27 64.20
CA PRO A 4 6.65 -7.25 63.10
C PRO A 4 7.73 -7.02 62.01
N VAL A 5 7.77 -7.95 61.05
CA VAL A 5 8.66 -8.08 59.88
C VAL A 5 8.13 -7.25 58.68
N PRO A 6 8.97 -6.72 57.75
CA PRO A 6 8.50 -5.92 56.63
C PRO A 6 7.84 -6.75 55.52
N GLU A 7 6.66 -6.32 55.07
CA GLU A 7 5.97 -6.79 53.87
C GLU A 7 6.80 -6.47 52.63
N THR A 8 7.20 -7.52 51.91
CA THR A 8 7.81 -7.43 50.59
C THR A 8 6.70 -7.19 49.58
N MET A 9 6.60 -5.95 49.08
CA MET A 9 5.72 -5.59 47.97
C MET A 9 6.01 -6.48 46.75
N SER A 10 5.04 -7.32 46.40
CA SER A 10 4.99 -8.00 45.10
C SER A 10 4.30 -7.06 44.11
N PRO A 11 4.92 -6.66 42.99
CA PRO A 11 4.18 -6.01 41.92
C PRO A 11 3.27 -7.06 41.25
N PRO A 12 2.03 -6.70 40.88
CA PRO A 12 1.19 -7.59 40.10
C PRO A 12 1.88 -7.80 38.73
N GLN A 13 2.20 -9.05 38.43
CA GLN A 13 2.61 -9.47 37.11
C GLN A 13 1.44 -9.18 36.16
N GLN A 14 1.51 -8.02 35.49
CA GLN A 14 0.69 -7.74 34.32
C GLN A 14 1.06 -8.78 33.28
N GLN A 15 0.28 -9.87 33.25
CA GLN A 15 0.25 -10.81 32.15
C GLN A 15 -0.19 -10.02 30.92
N ALA A 16 0.79 -9.46 30.21
CA ALA A 16 0.62 -8.94 28.88
C ALA A 16 0.15 -10.12 28.03
N HIS A 17 -1.17 -10.20 27.81
CA HIS A 17 -1.76 -11.07 26.83
C HIS A 17 -1.07 -10.77 25.50
N PRO A 18 -0.26 -11.66 24.91
CA PRO A 18 0.11 -11.47 23.54
C PRO A 18 -1.17 -11.75 22.77
N SER A 19 -1.85 -10.69 22.35
CA SER A 19 -2.87 -10.75 21.32
C SER A 19 -2.14 -11.25 20.07
N ARG A 20 -1.99 -12.57 19.95
CA ARG A 20 -1.56 -13.26 18.72
C ARG A 20 -2.73 -13.22 17.75
N ARG A 21 -3.08 -12.02 17.31
CA ARG A 21 -3.65 -11.81 15.99
C ARG A 21 -2.53 -11.19 15.17
N GLY A 22 -1.46 -11.98 14.98
CA GLY A 22 -0.61 -11.79 13.81
C GLY A 22 -1.49 -12.17 12.64
N HIS A 23 -2.25 -11.19 12.15
CA HIS A 23 -2.72 -11.21 10.79
C HIS A 23 -1.46 -11.46 9.96
N ASP A 24 -1.51 -12.48 9.13
CA ASP A 24 -0.44 -12.79 8.21
C ASP A 24 -0.28 -11.57 7.28
N GLU A 25 0.59 -10.61 7.65
CA GLU A 25 0.84 -9.40 6.85
C GLU A 25 1.70 -9.70 5.62
N SER A 26 1.94 -10.99 5.34
CA SER A 26 2.80 -11.45 4.24
C SER A 26 1.98 -11.94 3.05
N ASP A 27 0.76 -12.45 3.25
CA ASP A 27 -0.10 -12.95 2.16
C ASP A 27 -0.76 -11.82 1.33
N ASP A 28 -0.91 -10.62 1.89
CA ASP A 28 -1.47 -9.44 1.21
C ASP A 28 -0.40 -8.55 0.53
N CYS A 29 0.85 -9.01 0.42
CA CYS A 29 1.89 -8.24 -0.25
C CYS A 29 1.68 -8.22 -1.77
N LEU A 30 1.22 -7.08 -2.30
CA LEU A 30 1.04 -6.89 -3.73
C LEU A 30 2.38 -6.89 -4.46
N VAL A 31 2.45 -7.68 -5.53
CA VAL A 31 3.57 -7.65 -6.47
C VAL A 31 3.30 -6.55 -7.49
N LEU A 32 4.25 -5.64 -7.60
CA LEU A 32 4.17 -4.50 -8.53
C LEU A 32 4.93 -4.81 -9.82
N SER A 33 4.27 -4.63 -10.96
CA SER A 33 4.90 -4.72 -12.28
C SER A 33 4.81 -3.41 -13.01
N GLU A 34 5.93 -2.92 -13.53
CA GLU A 34 5.96 -1.68 -14.28
C GLU A 34 5.15 -1.79 -15.58
N LEU A 35 4.29 -0.81 -15.82
CA LEU A 35 3.47 -0.68 -17.02
C LEU A 35 4.00 0.45 -17.89
N ASN A 36 3.89 0.26 -19.20
CA ASN A 36 4.11 1.34 -20.15
C ASN A 36 2.94 2.36 -20.02
N PRO A 37 3.20 3.64 -19.71
CA PRO A 37 2.16 4.66 -19.56
C PRO A 37 1.23 4.76 -20.79
N ARG A 38 1.76 4.54 -22.00
CA ARG A 38 1.00 4.56 -23.26
C ARG A 38 0.03 3.38 -23.41
N MET A 39 0.18 2.34 -22.61
CA MET A 39 -0.73 1.20 -22.61
C MET A 39 -1.88 1.38 -21.63
N VAL A 40 -1.70 2.19 -20.58
CA VAL A 40 -2.71 2.41 -19.53
C VAL A 40 -3.50 3.70 -19.72
N ILE A 41 -3.01 4.64 -20.52
CA ILE A 41 -3.69 5.89 -20.88
C ILE A 41 -3.91 5.90 -22.40
N ASP A 42 -5.15 6.11 -22.84
CA ASP A 42 -5.61 6.01 -24.22
C ASP A 42 -5.06 7.14 -25.09
N HIS A 43 -5.01 8.36 -24.56
CA HIS A 43 -4.40 9.50 -25.23
C HIS A 43 -3.79 10.45 -24.20
N ILE A 44 -2.55 10.90 -24.42
CA ILE A 44 -2.15 12.24 -23.97
C ILE A 44 -2.75 13.13 -25.06
N ASP A 45 -3.57 14.12 -24.71
CA ASP A 45 -4.27 14.96 -25.69
C ASP A 45 -3.31 15.38 -26.82
N ASP A 46 -3.79 15.38 -28.06
CA ASP A 46 -3.03 15.67 -29.29
C ASP A 46 -2.35 17.06 -29.24
N GLU A 47 -2.76 17.90 -28.27
CA GLU A 47 -2.23 19.22 -27.95
C GLU A 47 -0.99 19.19 -27.03
N GLY A 48 -0.52 18.02 -26.60
CA GLY A 48 0.65 17.87 -25.73
C GLY A 48 0.39 18.17 -24.25
N GLU A 49 -0.87 18.40 -23.87
CA GLU A 49 -1.25 18.63 -22.49
C GLU A 49 -1.30 17.30 -21.72
N PRO A 50 -0.68 17.22 -20.53
CA PRO A 50 -0.74 16.02 -19.71
C PRO A 50 -2.19 15.78 -19.31
N LEU A 51 -2.79 14.73 -19.85
CA LEU A 51 -4.15 14.35 -19.52
C LEU A 51 -4.23 14.18 -18.00
N HIS A 52 -5.15 14.92 -17.37
CA HIS A 52 -5.23 15.01 -15.92
C HIS A 52 -5.66 13.65 -15.36
N VAL A 53 -4.69 12.80 -15.03
CA VAL A 53 -4.95 11.47 -14.49
C VAL A 53 -5.57 11.63 -13.11
N GLN A 54 -6.88 11.37 -13.02
CA GLN A 54 -7.57 11.46 -11.75
C GLN A 54 -7.16 10.30 -10.84
N THR A 55 -6.60 10.64 -9.69
CA THR A 55 -6.21 9.67 -8.66
C THR A 55 -7.29 9.59 -7.58
N PHE A 56 -7.60 8.37 -7.13
CA PHE A 56 -8.69 8.08 -6.19
C PHE A 56 -8.21 7.82 -4.76
N GLY A 57 -6.92 8.00 -4.49
CA GLY A 57 -6.31 7.83 -3.19
C GLY A 57 -4.88 7.36 -3.31
N SER A 58 -4.23 7.17 -2.16
CA SER A 58 -2.92 6.53 -2.06
C SER A 58 -3.08 5.13 -1.48
N VAL A 59 -2.29 4.20 -1.99
CA VAL A 59 -2.21 2.82 -1.47
C VAL A 59 -1.01 2.68 -0.52
N ARG A 60 -0.87 1.53 0.14
CA ARG A 60 0.20 1.33 1.14
C ARG A 60 1.56 1.11 0.48
N GLU A 61 1.54 0.67 -0.77
CA GLU A 61 2.69 0.26 -1.56
C GLU A 61 3.57 1.47 -1.90
N ILE A 62 4.88 1.23 -1.80
CA ILE A 62 5.91 2.22 -2.07
C ILE A 62 6.36 2.06 -3.52
N CYS A 63 6.67 3.18 -4.18
CA CYS A 63 7.21 3.14 -5.53
C CYS A 63 8.55 2.36 -5.56
N PRO A 64 8.68 1.27 -6.34
CA PRO A 64 9.90 0.46 -6.38
C PRO A 64 11.08 1.21 -7.02
N LYS A 65 10.83 2.24 -7.82
CA LYS A 65 11.88 3.08 -8.44
C LYS A 65 12.41 4.14 -7.48
N CYS A 66 11.50 4.83 -6.78
CA CYS A 66 11.86 5.91 -5.87
C CYS A 66 12.25 5.41 -4.47
N GLN A 67 11.88 4.17 -4.14
CA GLN A 67 12.00 3.57 -2.80
C GLN A 67 11.40 4.47 -1.70
N SER A 68 10.46 5.32 -2.09
CA SER A 68 9.81 6.34 -1.28
C SER A 68 8.51 6.76 -1.96
N GLY A 69 7.61 7.34 -1.17
CA GLY A 69 6.31 7.79 -1.65
C GLY A 69 5.31 6.64 -1.86
N HIS A 70 4.10 6.85 -1.35
CA HIS A 70 2.98 5.95 -1.58
C HIS A 70 2.45 6.11 -3.01
N LEU A 71 2.17 5.00 -3.68
CA LEU A 71 1.58 5.02 -5.01
C LEU A 71 0.13 5.49 -4.95
N LYS A 72 -0.34 6.13 -6.02
CA LYS A 72 -1.71 6.63 -6.15
C LYS A 72 -2.54 5.67 -6.99
N LEU A 73 -3.76 5.40 -6.56
CA LEU A 73 -4.69 4.56 -7.32
C LEU A 73 -5.33 5.35 -8.44
N VAL A 74 -5.23 4.84 -9.66
CA VAL A 74 -5.90 5.37 -10.85
C VAL A 74 -6.91 4.34 -11.31
N LEU A 75 -8.17 4.74 -11.43
CA LEU A 75 -9.26 3.88 -11.89
C LEU A 75 -9.53 4.10 -13.37
N ARG A 76 -10.11 3.08 -14.01
CA ARG A 76 -10.51 3.13 -15.42
C ARG A 76 -11.63 4.14 -15.65
N GLN A 77 -11.32 5.31 -16.20
CA GLN A 77 -12.28 6.37 -16.54
C GLN A 77 -11.79 7.19 -17.73
N SER A 78 -12.71 7.57 -18.62
CA SER A 78 -12.47 8.41 -19.81
C SER A 78 -11.25 7.95 -20.62
N ALA A 79 -10.06 8.49 -20.31
CA ALA A 79 -8.80 8.21 -20.99
C ALA A 79 -7.92 7.16 -20.29
N VAL A 80 -8.32 6.61 -19.14
CA VAL A 80 -7.59 5.53 -18.47
C VAL A 80 -8.17 4.19 -18.94
N ARG A 81 -7.32 3.38 -19.58
CA ARG A 81 -7.70 2.09 -20.19
C ARG A 81 -7.83 0.98 -19.16
N MET A 82 -6.96 1.01 -18.15
CA MET A 82 -6.84 -0.03 -17.12
C MET A 82 -6.54 0.64 -15.79
N ALA A 83 -7.14 0.12 -14.72
CA ALA A 83 -6.79 0.56 -13.38
C ALA A 83 -5.32 0.23 -13.10
N HIS A 84 -4.60 1.18 -12.50
CA HIS A 84 -3.17 1.05 -12.24
C HIS A 84 -2.78 1.93 -11.04
N LEU A 85 -1.57 1.71 -10.54
CA LEU A 85 -0.93 2.54 -9.54
C LEU A 85 0.01 3.53 -10.23
N PHE A 86 0.02 4.78 -9.76
CA PHE A 86 0.80 5.87 -10.33
C PHE A 86 1.71 6.50 -9.28
N CYS A 87 3.00 6.64 -9.59
CA CYS A 87 3.94 7.39 -8.75
C CYS A 87 4.01 8.85 -9.21
N SER A 88 3.69 9.79 -8.34
CA SER A 88 3.78 11.23 -8.66
C SER A 88 5.20 11.77 -8.77
N ASP A 89 6.20 11.08 -8.20
CA ASP A 89 7.58 11.56 -8.19
C ASP A 89 8.34 11.20 -9.48
N CYS A 90 8.13 9.99 -10.01
CA CYS A 90 8.79 9.51 -11.22
C CYS A 90 7.85 9.27 -12.41
N ALA A 91 6.57 9.62 -12.26
CA ALA A 91 5.51 9.44 -13.27
C ALA A 91 5.39 8.00 -13.83
N SER A 92 5.89 7.00 -13.09
CA SER A 92 5.82 5.60 -13.50
C SER A 92 4.47 4.98 -13.11
N CYS A 93 3.98 4.09 -13.98
CA CYS A 93 2.73 3.35 -13.79
C CYS A 93 3.04 1.90 -13.42
N PHE A 94 2.23 1.31 -12.55
CA PHE A 94 2.41 -0.07 -12.09
C PHE A 94 1.08 -0.81 -12.07
N ASP A 95 1.10 -2.07 -12.49
CA ASP A 95 0.05 -3.02 -12.16
C ASP A 95 0.29 -3.58 -10.77
N ALA A 96 -0.79 -3.95 -10.09
CA ALA A 96 -0.74 -4.64 -8.81
C ALA A 96 -1.45 -5.98 -8.93
N HIS A 97 -0.75 -7.04 -8.59
CA HIS A 97 -1.30 -8.39 -8.53
C HIS A 97 -0.89 -9.08 -7.24
N TYR A 98 -1.73 -10.00 -6.79
CA TYR A 98 -1.38 -10.89 -5.70
C TYR A 98 -0.27 -11.86 -6.14
N PRO A 99 0.49 -12.47 -5.20
CA PRO A 99 1.55 -13.43 -5.53
C PRO A 99 1.09 -14.62 -6.36
N ASN A 100 -0.20 -14.96 -6.31
CA ASN A 100 -0.83 -15.99 -7.14
C ASN A 100 -1.10 -15.56 -8.60
N GLY A 101 -0.73 -14.32 -8.97
CA GLY A 101 -0.94 -13.73 -10.29
C GLY A 101 -2.33 -13.13 -10.51
N THR A 102 -3.20 -13.14 -9.50
CA THR A 102 -4.53 -12.54 -9.61
C THR A 102 -4.40 -11.02 -9.60
N PRO A 103 -4.98 -10.29 -10.57
CA PRO A 103 -4.98 -8.83 -10.56
C PRO A 103 -5.71 -8.28 -9.33
N ALA A 104 -5.07 -7.35 -8.62
CA ALA A 104 -5.63 -6.73 -7.42
C ALA A 104 -6.57 -5.55 -7.75
N LEU A 105 -6.47 -5.02 -8.97
CA LEU A 105 -7.22 -3.85 -9.43
C LEU A 105 -8.37 -4.20 -10.38
N THR A 106 -9.01 -5.36 -10.21
CA THR A 106 -10.21 -5.73 -10.97
C THR A 106 -11.41 -4.92 -10.50
N ILE A 107 -11.79 -3.91 -11.29
CA ILE A 107 -13.00 -3.10 -11.11
C ILE A 107 -13.69 -2.85 -12.46
#